data_AF-A0A928QYJ4-F1
#
_entry.id   AF-A0A928QYJ4-F1
#
_cell.length_a   1.000
_cell.length_b   1.000
_cell.length_c   1.000
_cell.angle_alpha   90.00
_cell.angle_beta   90.00
_cell.angle_gamma   90.00
#
_symmetry.space_group_name_H-M   'P 1'
#
loop_
_entity.id
_entity.type
_entity.pdbx_description
1 polymer ?
#
loop_
_entity_poly.entity_id
_entity_poly.type
_entity_poly.pdbx_seq_one_letter_code
_entity_poly.pdbx_strand_id
1 'polypeptide(L)'
;IKTMPNYFADYDTTVTFITAEEMRRDHANLPHGGMVIRTGRTGANGEHSHTIEYRLQLDSNPEFTAGVLTALARAVCRLQARGDTGCKTIFDLPPAALSPLSAEELRAQML
;
A
#
# COMPACT_ATOMS: atom_id res chain seq x y z
N ILE A 1 11.37 -27.52 8.24
CA ILE A 1 11.02 -26.10 7.92
C ILE A 1 11.53 -25.72 6.54
N LYS A 2 12.86 -25.66 6.31
CA LYS A 2 13.42 -25.14 5.03
C LYS A 2 12.98 -25.88 3.76
N THR A 3 12.69 -27.17 3.81
CA THR A 3 12.29 -27.97 2.63
C THR A 3 10.79 -27.95 2.33
N MET A 4 10.00 -27.10 3.01
CA MET A 4 8.54 -27.07 2.84
C MET A 4 8.16 -26.40 1.51
N PRO A 5 7.52 -27.12 0.56
CA PRO A 5 7.17 -26.59 -0.75
C PRO A 5 6.15 -25.45 -0.64
N ASN A 6 6.16 -24.51 -1.59
CA ASN A 6 5.30 -23.32 -1.67
C ASN A 6 5.49 -22.26 -0.57
N TYR A 7 6.26 -22.54 0.49
CA TYR A 7 6.48 -21.62 1.60
C TYR A 7 7.96 -21.23 1.76
N PHE A 8 8.84 -22.23 1.89
CA PHE A 8 10.24 -21.99 2.27
C PHE A 8 11.26 -22.60 1.30
N ALA A 9 10.88 -23.60 0.50
CA ALA A 9 11.80 -24.34 -0.37
C ALA A 9 12.53 -23.44 -1.39
N ASP A 10 11.88 -22.36 -1.83
CA ASP A 10 12.41 -21.45 -2.86
C ASP A 10 13.09 -20.20 -2.28
N TYR A 11 13.21 -20.10 -0.94
CA TYR A 11 13.74 -18.92 -0.26
C TYR A 11 14.94 -19.27 0.64
N ASP A 12 15.94 -18.39 0.69
CA ASP A 12 16.97 -18.47 1.72
C ASP A 12 16.35 -18.19 3.10
N THR A 13 16.10 -19.27 3.84
CA THR A 13 15.31 -19.25 5.06
C THR A 13 16.21 -19.46 6.27
N THR A 14 16.19 -18.50 7.20
CA THR A 14 16.83 -18.62 8.52
C THR A 14 15.83 -19.15 9.56
N VAL A 15 16.29 -20.03 10.45
CA VAL A 15 15.48 -20.56 11.56
C VAL A 15 16.18 -20.20 12.86
N THR A 16 15.47 -19.46 13.72
CA THR A 16 15.95 -19.06 15.04
C THR A 16 15.03 -19.66 16.10
N PHE A 17 15.60 -20.40 17.05
CA PHE A 17 14.85 -20.94 18.18
C PHE A 17 14.87 -19.92 19.32
N ILE A 18 13.68 -19.55 19.81
CA ILE A 18 13.48 -18.54 20.85
C ILE A 18 12.47 -19.04 21.88
N THR A 19 12.43 -18.39 23.04
CA THR A 19 11.45 -18.67 24.08
C THR A 19 10.09 -18.04 23.76
N ALA A 20 9.03 -18.53 24.42
CA ALA A 20 7.70 -17.93 24.30
C ALA A 20 7.63 -16.50 24.87
N GLU A 21 8.48 -16.18 25.85
CA GLU A 21 8.59 -14.83 26.42
C GLU A 21 9.17 -13.85 25.42
N GLU A 22 10.29 -14.20 24.77
CA GLU A 22 10.91 -13.41 23.70
C GLU A 22 9.95 -13.21 22.53
N MET A 23 9.24 -14.27 22.11
CA MET A 23 8.22 -14.17 21.05
C MET A 23 7.15 -13.12 21.37
N ARG A 24 6.66 -13.10 22.62
CA ARG A 24 5.60 -12.17 23.04
C ARG A 24 6.11 -10.73 23.15
N ARG A 25 7.34 -10.54 23.63
CA ARG A 25 7.93 -9.22 23.82
C ARG A 25 8.32 -8.58 22.49
N ASP A 26 8.97 -9.34 21.61
CA ASP A 26 9.70 -8.78 20.46
C ASP A 26 9.01 -9.05 19.11
N HIS A 27 8.09 -10.02 19.03
CA HIS A 27 7.49 -10.49 17.77
C HIS A 27 5.94 -10.49 17.77
N ALA A 28 5.30 -9.78 18.71
CA ALA A 28 3.84 -9.69 18.80
C ALA A 28 3.21 -8.63 17.88
N ASN A 29 4.02 -7.69 17.37
CA ASN A 29 3.54 -6.63 16.49
C ASN A 29 3.29 -7.15 15.06
N LEU A 30 2.53 -6.38 14.27
CA LEU A 30 2.22 -6.69 12.86
C LEU A 30 2.80 -5.63 11.91
N PRO A 31 4.13 -5.38 11.94
CA PRO A 31 4.75 -4.45 11.02
C PRO A 31 4.74 -5.05 9.61
N HIS A 32 4.66 -4.17 8.61
CA HIS A 32 4.86 -4.56 7.22
C HIS A 32 5.40 -3.36 6.44
N GLY A 33 5.88 -3.61 5.25
CA GLY A 33 6.22 -2.56 4.32
C GLY A 33 6.37 -3.12 2.93
N GLY A 34 6.97 -2.31 2.08
CA GLY A 34 7.27 -2.69 0.72
C GLY A 34 7.65 -1.49 -0.10
N MET A 35 8.12 -1.75 -1.30
CA MET A 35 8.47 -0.71 -2.25
C MET A 35 8.03 -1.12 -3.65
N VAL A 36 7.44 -0.17 -4.37
CA VAL A 36 7.18 -0.28 -5.79
C VAL A 36 8.16 0.64 -6.49
N ILE A 37 9.04 0.06 -7.30
CA ILE A 37 10.03 0.81 -8.08
C ILE A 37 9.66 0.68 -9.56
N ARG A 38 9.61 1.81 -10.25
CA ARG A 38 9.53 1.87 -11.71
C ARG A 38 10.74 2.62 -12.25
N THR A 39 11.61 1.92 -12.96
CA THR A 39 12.70 2.53 -13.73
C THR A 39 12.37 2.48 -15.21
N GLY A 40 12.60 3.58 -15.91
CA GLY A 40 12.39 3.72 -17.35
C GLY A 40 13.46 4.60 -17.98
N ARG A 41 13.55 4.59 -19.30
CA ARG A 41 14.50 5.41 -20.06
C ARG A 41 13.78 6.23 -21.14
N THR A 42 14.22 7.45 -21.37
CA THR A 42 13.75 8.34 -22.45
C THR A 42 14.95 8.91 -23.24
N GLY A 43 14.68 9.70 -24.28
CA GLY A 43 15.69 10.17 -25.24
C GLY A 43 15.73 9.29 -26.49
N ALA A 44 16.18 9.84 -27.61
CA ALA A 44 16.18 9.12 -28.90
C ALA A 44 17.05 7.86 -28.86
N ASN A 45 18.08 7.86 -28.01
CA ASN A 45 18.99 6.73 -27.80
C ASN A 45 18.81 6.12 -26.39
N GLY A 46 17.72 6.47 -25.68
CA GLY A 46 17.46 6.02 -24.31
C GLY A 46 18.48 6.55 -23.29
N GLU A 47 19.12 7.67 -23.55
CA GLU A 47 20.21 8.22 -22.74
C GLU A 47 19.76 8.74 -21.35
N HIS A 48 18.47 9.02 -21.17
CA HIS A 48 17.95 9.58 -19.93
C HIS A 48 17.27 8.50 -19.09
N SER A 49 17.82 8.21 -17.91
CA SER A 49 17.21 7.28 -16.96
C SER A 49 16.29 8.01 -15.99
N HIS A 50 15.14 7.42 -15.69
CA HIS A 50 14.13 7.94 -14.76
C HIS A 50 13.71 6.82 -13.81
N THR A 51 13.59 7.15 -12.53
CA THR A 51 13.11 6.20 -11.52
C THR A 51 12.01 6.86 -10.70
N ILE A 52 10.94 6.11 -10.45
CA ILE A 52 9.85 6.47 -9.53
C ILE A 52 9.80 5.40 -8.44
N GLU A 53 9.77 5.83 -7.19
CA GLU A 53 9.72 4.95 -6.02
C GLU A 53 8.53 5.30 -5.13
N TYR A 54 7.79 4.28 -4.71
CA TYR A 54 6.76 4.38 -3.68
C TYR A 54 7.12 3.42 -2.55
N ARG A 55 7.24 3.92 -1.32
CA ARG A 55 7.62 3.13 -0.15
C ARG A 55 6.56 3.20 0.95
N LEU A 56 6.31 2.06 1.58
CA LEU A 56 5.57 1.97 2.84
C LEU A 56 6.47 1.37 3.91
N GLN A 57 6.46 1.99 5.09
CA GLN A 57 7.06 1.48 6.31
C GLN A 57 6.00 1.61 7.41
N LEU A 58 5.44 0.48 7.84
CA LEU A 58 4.25 0.43 8.68
C LEU A 58 4.56 -0.30 9.99
N ASP A 59 4.24 0.34 11.10
CA ASP A 59 4.30 -0.31 12.42
C ASP A 59 3.13 -1.27 12.63
N SER A 60 1.97 -0.95 12.03
CA SER A 60 0.75 -1.77 12.06
C SER A 60 0.11 -1.83 10.67
N ASN A 61 0.29 -2.96 9.97
CA ASN A 61 -0.30 -3.20 8.66
C ASN A 61 -1.85 -3.21 8.67
N PRO A 62 -2.53 -3.81 9.68
CA PRO A 62 -3.99 -3.78 9.75
C PRO A 62 -4.54 -2.37 9.90
N GLU A 63 -3.91 -1.52 10.71
CA GLU A 63 -4.36 -0.13 10.91
C GLU A 63 -4.21 0.71 9.64
N PHE A 64 -3.08 0.61 8.97
CA PHE A 64 -2.87 1.30 7.70
C PHE A 64 -3.91 0.87 6.65
N THR A 65 -4.14 -0.44 6.55
CA THR A 65 -5.14 -1.01 5.64
C THR A 65 -6.54 -0.49 5.96
N ALA A 66 -6.92 -0.45 7.25
CA ALA A 66 -8.21 0.09 7.68
C ALA A 66 -8.35 1.59 7.38
N GLY A 67 -7.27 2.37 7.49
CA GLY A 67 -7.23 3.76 7.08
C GLY A 67 -7.52 3.95 5.59
N VAL A 68 -6.89 3.13 4.74
CA VAL A 68 -7.17 3.11 3.29
C VAL A 68 -8.62 2.75 3.01
N LEU A 69 -9.16 1.70 3.64
CA LEU A 69 -10.57 1.30 3.48
C LEU A 69 -11.54 2.41 3.90
N THR A 70 -11.23 3.13 4.98
CA THR A 70 -12.05 4.26 5.44
C THR A 70 -12.07 5.41 4.44
N ALA A 71 -10.92 5.73 3.82
CA ALA A 71 -10.85 6.73 2.77
C ALA A 71 -11.63 6.29 1.51
N LEU A 72 -11.56 5.01 1.15
CA LEU A 72 -12.30 4.45 0.01
C LEU A 72 -13.80 4.44 0.26
N ALA A 73 -14.26 4.14 1.48
CA ALA A 73 -15.67 4.19 1.83
C ALA A 73 -16.28 5.58 1.54
N ARG A 74 -15.53 6.66 1.82
CA ARG A 74 -15.96 8.03 1.46
C ARG A 74 -16.15 8.21 -0.04
N ALA A 75 -15.21 7.71 -0.86
CA ALA A 75 -15.34 7.78 -2.31
C ALA A 75 -16.56 6.98 -2.80
N VAL A 76 -16.78 5.77 -2.26
CA VAL A 76 -17.94 4.93 -2.60
C VAL A 76 -19.26 5.62 -2.23
N CYS A 77 -19.36 6.25 -1.05
CA CYS A 77 -20.54 7.03 -0.67
C CYS A 77 -20.83 8.18 -1.65
N ARG A 78 -19.79 8.89 -2.11
CA ARG A 78 -19.93 9.97 -3.10
C ARG A 78 -20.38 9.45 -4.46
N LEU A 79 -19.88 8.29 -4.89
CA LEU A 79 -20.31 7.64 -6.13
C LEU A 79 -21.78 7.23 -6.06
N GLN A 80 -22.18 6.58 -4.97
CA GLN A 80 -23.56 6.18 -4.74
C GLN A 80 -24.51 7.39 -4.73
N ALA A 81 -24.13 8.49 -4.07
CA ALA A 81 -24.94 9.71 -4.04
C ALA A 81 -25.13 10.35 -5.42
N ARG A 82 -24.30 10.01 -6.40
CA ARG A 82 -24.40 10.46 -7.80
C ARG A 82 -25.07 9.43 -8.71
N GLY A 83 -25.54 8.31 -8.15
CA GLY A 83 -26.22 7.23 -8.87
C GLY A 83 -25.29 6.23 -9.56
N ASP A 84 -23.97 6.27 -9.30
CA ASP A 84 -23.04 5.28 -9.85
C ASP A 84 -23.17 3.94 -9.10
N THR A 85 -23.08 2.83 -9.84
CA THR A 85 -23.28 1.46 -9.35
C THR A 85 -22.29 0.48 -9.99
N GLY A 86 -22.22 -0.74 -9.46
CA GLY A 86 -21.33 -1.79 -9.95
C GLY A 86 -20.00 -1.89 -9.19
N CYS A 87 -19.20 -2.89 -9.55
CA CYS A 87 -17.89 -3.11 -8.94
C CYS A 87 -16.87 -2.08 -9.43
N LYS A 88 -16.07 -1.54 -8.51
CA LYS A 88 -15.01 -0.56 -8.79
C LYS A 88 -13.71 -1.02 -8.12
N THR A 89 -12.61 -0.65 -8.73
CA THR A 89 -11.26 -0.81 -8.19
C THR A 89 -10.68 0.55 -7.82
N ILE A 90 -9.50 0.58 -7.20
CA ILE A 90 -8.80 1.83 -6.89
C ILE A 90 -8.50 2.67 -8.15
N PHE A 91 -8.39 2.05 -9.32
CA PHE A 91 -8.11 2.73 -10.58
C PHE A 91 -9.31 3.52 -11.12
N ASP A 92 -10.52 3.23 -10.63
CA ASP A 92 -11.75 3.91 -11.04
C ASP A 92 -12.04 5.15 -10.17
N LEU A 93 -11.26 5.37 -9.10
CA LEU A 93 -11.51 6.39 -8.10
C LEU A 93 -10.50 7.54 -8.23
N PRO A 94 -10.94 8.78 -8.52
CA PRO A 94 -10.02 9.91 -8.51
C PRO A 94 -9.54 10.19 -7.07
N PRO A 95 -8.26 10.54 -6.85
CA PRO A 95 -7.74 10.79 -5.50
C PRO A 95 -8.55 11.83 -4.69
N ALA A 96 -9.11 12.84 -5.36
CA ALA A 96 -9.96 13.85 -4.73
C ALA A 96 -11.22 13.26 -4.07
N ALA A 97 -11.73 12.12 -4.55
CA ALA A 97 -12.88 11.46 -3.95
C ALA A 97 -12.59 10.89 -2.56
N LEU A 98 -11.32 10.59 -2.26
CA LEU A 98 -10.86 10.04 -0.97
C LEU A 98 -10.82 11.10 0.14
N SER A 99 -10.63 12.38 -0.23
CA SER A 99 -10.49 13.48 0.72
C SER A 99 -11.84 13.96 1.27
N PRO A 100 -11.96 14.32 2.55
CA PRO A 100 -13.15 14.98 3.08
C PRO A 100 -13.30 16.42 2.58
N LEU A 101 -12.21 17.05 2.14
CA LEU A 101 -12.21 18.44 1.68
C LEU A 101 -13.02 18.63 0.40
N SER A 102 -13.51 19.86 0.22
CA SER A 102 -14.11 20.30 -1.03
C SER A 102 -13.06 20.39 -2.14
N ALA A 103 -13.53 20.46 -3.38
CA ALA A 103 -12.63 20.60 -4.53
C ALA A 103 -11.87 21.94 -4.52
N GLU A 104 -12.47 23.00 -3.96
CA GLU A 104 -11.82 24.31 -3.81
C GLU A 104 -10.69 24.26 -2.78
N GLU A 105 -10.95 23.69 -1.60
CA GLU A 105 -9.94 23.53 -0.55
C GLU A 105 -8.76 22.66 -1.02
N LEU A 106 -9.04 21.56 -1.73
CA LEU A 106 -7.98 20.71 -2.30
C LEU A 106 -7.08 21.49 -3.26
N ARG A 107 -7.67 22.33 -4.12
CA ARG A 107 -6.89 23.16 -5.05
C ARG A 107 -6.11 24.25 -4.33
N ALA A 108 -6.64 24.82 -3.26
CA ALA A 108 -5.96 25.88 -2.52
C ALA A 108 -4.80 25.36 -1.65
N GLN A 109 -4.87 24.12 -1.18
CA GLN A 109 -3.93 23.56 -0.19
C GLN A 109 -2.94 22.54 -0.76
N MET A 110 -3.26 21.88 -1.88
CA MET A 110 -2.50 20.71 -2.37
C MET A 110 -2.11 20.76 -3.86
N LEU A 111 -2.40 21.85 -4.57
CA LEU A 111 -2.06 22.09 -5.99
C LEU A 111 -1.49 23.51 -6.15
#